data_AF-Q7UN73-F1
#
_entry.id   AF-Q7UN73-F1
#
_cell.length_a   1.000
_cell.length_b   1.000
_cell.length_c   1.000
_cell.angle_alpha   90.00
_cell.angle_beta   90.00
_cell.angle_gamma   90.00
#
_symmetry.space_group_name_H-M   'P 1'
#
loop_
_entity.id
_entity.type
_entity.pdbx_description
1 polymer ?
#
loop_
_entity_poly.entity_id
_entity_poly.type
_entity_poly.pdbx_seq_one_letter_code
_entity_poly.pdbx_strand_id
1 'polypeptide(L)'
;MNAAENRSGPHRSGGKKAKQTTTAGIVIAVLIGGYSLLRPTINETTGWNLPALRSSEVSRETVAERSSPTVDSPQSNTNSTGKSSSSREPASTSGSTSKNDATSTKSDVTSDRGSSPGPLASKMTRGDPESGTSAAANADKSELEYGLLREISPDRFLSPAGVLYTPGSAEGHRLEHLRRHTKDQPNRSGKHGVFDGDMEGALATIDKAYEKAQANQRTTKEVDGKRTIYTVDMGKRVGFVGGRDGQRSRNPMARRVRLVLEGNRLITAFPL
;
A
#
# COMPACT_ATOMS: atom_id res chain seq x y z
N MET A 1 10.44 53.35 71.62
CA MET A 1 11.71 52.72 72.06
C MET A 1 12.01 51.55 71.13
N ASN A 2 13.30 51.43 70.78
CA ASN A 2 13.95 50.45 69.89
C ASN A 2 14.12 50.88 68.43
N ALA A 3 15.41 51.05 68.12
CA ALA A 3 16.06 51.45 66.89
C ALA A 3 16.76 50.24 66.23
N ALA A 4 17.11 50.37 64.95
CA ALA A 4 18.26 49.78 64.23
C ALA A 4 17.99 49.90 62.72
N GLU A 5 18.65 50.76 61.94
CA GLU A 5 20.05 50.74 61.44
C GLU A 5 20.21 50.12 60.03
N ASN A 6 20.59 51.01 59.09
CA ASN A 6 21.43 50.90 57.88
C ASN A 6 21.99 49.53 57.44
N ARG A 7 22.07 49.33 56.10
CA ARG A 7 23.34 49.29 55.33
C ARG A 7 23.15 49.05 53.82
N SER A 8 24.05 49.67 53.05
CA SER A 8 24.13 49.73 51.58
C SER A 8 24.99 48.64 50.92
N GLY A 9 24.66 48.29 49.67
CA GLY A 9 25.56 47.91 48.55
C GLY A 9 25.79 46.40 48.30
N PRO A 10 26.38 45.97 47.15
CA PRO A 10 26.73 46.68 45.91
C PRO A 10 26.12 46.08 44.61
N HIS A 11 26.14 46.89 43.53
CA HIS A 11 25.83 46.50 42.16
C HIS A 11 26.77 45.42 41.61
N ARG A 12 26.23 44.43 40.89
CA ARG A 12 27.01 43.42 40.14
C ARG A 12 26.83 43.59 38.64
N SER A 13 27.96 43.75 37.96
CA SER A 13 28.11 44.04 36.53
C SER A 13 27.82 42.83 35.64
N GLY A 14 27.20 43.09 34.49
CA GLY A 14 26.85 42.09 33.48
C GLY A 14 28.07 41.65 32.66
N GLY A 15 28.39 40.36 32.74
CA GLY A 15 29.35 39.70 31.87
C GLY A 15 28.68 39.12 30.61
N LYS A 16 28.89 39.76 29.46
CA LYS A 16 28.54 39.19 28.14
C LYS A 16 29.48 38.01 27.85
N LYS A 17 28.96 36.79 27.86
CA LYS A 17 29.74 35.60 27.43
C LYS A 17 29.81 35.56 25.90
N ALA A 18 31.01 35.76 25.37
CA ALA A 18 31.34 35.49 23.97
C ALA A 18 31.20 33.98 23.71
N LYS A 19 30.34 33.62 22.75
CA LYS A 19 30.14 32.23 22.34
C LYS A 19 31.34 31.80 21.49
N GLN A 20 32.18 30.94 22.03
CA GLN A 20 33.19 30.23 21.26
C GLN A 20 32.49 29.29 20.29
N THR A 21 32.61 29.57 19.00
CA THR A 21 32.22 28.67 17.92
C THR A 21 33.19 27.50 17.91
N THR A 22 32.77 26.36 18.45
CA THR A 22 33.52 25.12 18.49
C THR A 22 33.75 24.62 17.06
N THR A 23 35.00 24.32 16.71
CA THR A 23 35.46 23.80 15.40
C THR A 23 34.63 22.62 14.86
N ALA A 24 33.96 21.87 15.74
CA ALA A 24 33.02 20.81 15.39
C ALA A 24 31.82 21.30 14.53
N GLY A 25 31.36 22.54 14.71
CA GLY A 25 30.24 23.08 13.93
C GLY A 25 30.59 23.35 12.46
N ILE A 26 31.85 23.67 12.18
CA ILE A 26 32.33 23.94 10.81
C ILE A 26 32.43 22.64 10.01
N VAL A 27 32.89 21.54 10.64
CA VAL A 27 32.98 20.22 9.98
C VAL A 27 31.59 19.71 9.57
N ILE A 28 30.57 19.89 10.43
CA ILE A 28 29.20 19.49 10.12
C ILE A 28 28.61 20.33 8.98
N ALA A 29 28.86 21.65 8.97
CA ALA A 29 28.38 22.53 7.89
C ALA A 29 29.03 22.18 6.53
N VAL A 30 30.33 21.85 6.51
CA VAL A 30 31.02 21.42 5.29
C VAL A 30 30.53 20.06 4.80
N LEU A 31 30.24 19.11 5.69
CA LEU A 31 29.66 17.81 5.33
C LEU A 31 28.26 17.97 4.70
N ILE A 32 27.41 18.82 5.27
CA ILE A 32 26.06 19.07 4.74
C ILE A 32 26.13 19.81 3.39
N GLY A 33 27.02 20.79 3.27
CA GLY A 33 27.24 21.54 2.02
C GLY A 33 27.79 20.66 0.90
N GLY A 34 28.81 19.85 1.19
CA GLY A 34 29.40 18.91 0.24
C GLY A 34 28.40 17.82 -0.22
N TYR A 35 27.60 17.29 0.71
CA TYR A 35 26.57 16.30 0.39
C TYR A 35 25.47 16.86 -0.52
N SER A 36 25.18 18.17 -0.43
CA SER A 36 24.15 18.81 -1.24
C SER A 36 24.60 19.03 -2.70
N LEU A 37 25.90 19.22 -2.95
CA LEU A 37 26.45 19.40 -4.30
C LEU A 37 26.69 18.08 -5.04
N LEU A 38 26.87 16.96 -4.33
CA LEU A 38 27.01 15.61 -4.95
C LEU A 38 25.66 14.91 -5.21
N ARG A 39 24.53 15.48 -4.79
CA ARG A 39 23.20 14.88 -4.99
C ARG A 39 22.79 14.65 -6.46
N PRO A 40 23.08 15.52 -7.43
CA PRO A 40 22.62 15.33 -8.81
C PRO A 40 23.19 14.05 -9.44
N THR A 41 24.49 13.78 -9.23
CA THR A 41 25.19 12.69 -9.92
C THR A 41 24.90 11.29 -9.34
N ILE A 42 24.54 11.21 -8.06
CA ILE A 42 24.20 9.93 -7.41
C ILE A 42 22.77 9.50 -7.79
N ASN A 43 21.84 10.46 -7.94
CA ASN A 43 20.47 10.17 -8.35
C ASN A 43 20.38 9.67 -9.80
N GLU A 44 21.25 10.15 -10.70
CA GLU A 44 21.27 9.71 -12.11
C GLU A 44 21.79 8.29 -12.29
N THR A 45 22.68 7.81 -11.41
CA THR A 45 23.31 6.49 -11.54
C THR A 45 22.63 5.38 -10.75
N THR A 46 21.93 5.72 -9.67
CA THR A 46 21.31 4.70 -8.78
C THR A 46 19.78 4.72 -8.76
N GLY A 47 19.14 5.73 -9.37
CA GLY A 47 17.67 5.85 -9.38
C GLY A 47 17.04 5.97 -7.98
N TRP A 48 17.85 6.25 -6.96
CA TRP A 48 17.42 6.24 -5.56
C TRP A 48 16.94 7.64 -5.16
N ASN A 49 15.62 7.82 -5.13
CA ASN A 49 15.01 9.10 -4.78
C ASN A 49 15.08 9.31 -3.25
N LEU A 50 16.18 9.90 -2.77
CA LEU A 50 16.40 10.15 -1.34
C LEU A 50 15.41 11.22 -0.84
N PRO A 51 14.68 10.96 0.26
CA PRO A 51 13.71 11.92 0.81
C PRO A 51 14.41 13.22 1.20
N ALA A 52 13.81 14.35 0.81
CA ALA A 52 14.25 15.66 1.27
C ALA A 52 14.05 15.73 2.78
N LEU A 53 15.14 15.83 3.53
CA LEU A 53 15.07 16.17 4.95
C LEU A 53 14.50 17.59 5.00
N ARG A 54 13.23 17.70 5.41
CA ARG A 54 12.63 19.00 5.71
C ARG A 54 13.44 19.61 6.84
N SER A 55 14.07 20.75 6.57
CA SER A 55 14.66 21.61 7.58
C SER A 55 13.57 21.99 8.57
N SER A 56 13.47 21.27 9.68
CA SER A 56 12.62 21.64 10.79
C SER A 56 13.19 22.92 11.40
N GLU A 57 12.50 24.04 11.17
CA GLU A 57 12.69 25.28 11.90
C GLU A 57 12.60 24.97 13.40
N VAL A 58 13.75 25.07 14.06
CA VAL A 58 13.84 25.04 15.52
C VAL A 58 13.39 26.40 16.02
N SER A 59 12.09 26.55 16.25
CA SER A 59 11.56 27.61 17.10
C SER A 59 12.04 27.35 18.53
N ARG A 60 12.97 28.19 18.99
CA ARG A 60 13.29 28.38 20.39
C ARG A 60 12.10 29.07 21.06
N GLU A 61 11.41 28.36 21.93
CA GLU A 61 10.55 28.99 22.93
C GLU A 61 10.84 28.41 24.31
N THR A 62 10.94 29.32 25.25
CA THR A 62 11.60 29.22 26.56
C THR A 62 10.71 28.58 27.63
N VAL A 63 11.33 27.81 28.52
CA VAL A 63 10.74 27.22 29.73
C VAL A 63 11.05 28.10 30.95
N ALA A 64 10.02 28.52 31.68
CA ALA A 64 9.87 28.73 33.14
C ALA A 64 8.54 29.49 33.35
N GLU A 65 7.64 29.24 34.30
CA GLU A 65 7.79 28.81 35.69
C GLU A 65 6.44 28.38 36.30
N ARG A 66 6.55 27.61 37.39
CA ARG A 66 5.55 27.16 38.39
C ARG A 66 4.38 28.11 38.71
N SER A 67 3.22 27.51 39.05
CA SER A 67 2.60 27.56 40.40
C SER A 67 1.35 26.67 40.50
N SER A 68 1.25 25.91 41.59
CA SER A 68 0.03 25.22 42.08
C SER A 68 -0.97 26.24 42.68
N PRO A 69 -2.26 25.92 42.82
CA PRO A 69 -2.73 25.33 44.08
C PRO A 69 -3.86 24.30 43.99
N THR A 70 -3.96 23.58 45.10
CA THR A 70 -4.93 22.64 45.65
C THR A 70 -6.41 23.10 45.54
N VAL A 71 -7.36 22.15 45.49
CA VAL A 71 -8.54 21.98 46.41
C VAL A 71 -9.69 21.17 45.75
N ASP A 72 -10.15 20.18 46.53
CA ASP A 72 -11.44 19.46 46.62
C ASP A 72 -11.89 18.33 45.65
N SER A 73 -12.05 17.17 46.29
CA SER A 73 -12.92 16.03 45.92
C SER A 73 -14.40 16.36 46.22
N PRO A 74 -15.37 15.65 45.63
CA PRO A 74 -15.88 14.45 46.32
C PRO A 74 -16.30 13.28 45.40
N GLN A 75 -16.36 12.08 46.02
CA GLN A 75 -17.37 10.99 45.93
C GLN A 75 -18.18 10.85 44.61
N SER A 76 -18.57 9.70 44.10
CA SER A 76 -18.67 8.29 44.52
C SER A 76 -19.38 7.60 43.35
N ASN A 77 -19.07 6.34 43.03
CA ASN A 77 -20.08 5.28 42.90
C ASN A 77 -19.48 4.00 42.32
N THR A 78 -19.41 3.03 43.21
CA THR A 78 -19.42 1.58 43.00
C THR A 78 -20.76 1.12 42.44
N ASN A 79 -20.74 0.24 41.43
CA ASN A 79 -21.70 -0.83 41.16
C ASN A 79 -21.31 -1.46 39.80
N SER A 80 -21.43 -2.75 39.52
CA SER A 80 -21.88 -3.91 40.27
C SER A 80 -21.57 -5.14 39.42
N THR A 81 -21.23 -6.21 40.12
CA THR A 81 -21.22 -7.61 39.72
C THR A 81 -22.41 -8.06 38.84
N GLY A 82 -22.14 -8.98 37.92
CA GLY A 82 -23.15 -9.72 37.14
C GLY A 82 -22.63 -11.07 36.66
N LYS A 83 -22.67 -12.06 37.54
CA LYS A 83 -22.47 -13.50 37.33
C LYS A 83 -23.82 -14.13 36.99
N SER A 84 -23.87 -15.13 36.09
CA SER A 84 -24.88 -16.24 35.93
C SER A 84 -24.95 -16.63 34.44
N SER A 85 -24.44 -17.78 33.98
CA SER A 85 -24.90 -19.18 34.10
C SER A 85 -25.98 -19.61 33.11
N SER A 86 -25.66 -20.70 32.39
CA SER A 86 -26.53 -21.86 32.14
C SER A 86 -27.48 -21.92 30.91
N SER A 87 -27.33 -23.07 30.23
CA SER A 87 -28.37 -23.99 29.69
C SER A 87 -28.99 -23.85 28.29
N ARG A 88 -28.69 -24.91 27.49
CA ARG A 88 -29.57 -25.80 26.67
C ARG A 88 -30.26 -25.29 25.38
N GLU A 89 -29.79 -25.85 24.25
CA GLU A 89 -30.48 -26.71 23.23
C GLU A 89 -31.98 -26.55 22.90
N PRO A 90 -32.51 -27.16 21.80
CA PRO A 90 -31.98 -27.37 20.43
C PRO A 90 -33.04 -27.05 19.34
N ALA A 91 -32.67 -26.97 18.06
CA ALA A 91 -33.59 -27.27 16.94
C ALA A 91 -32.83 -27.44 15.61
N SER A 92 -32.63 -28.70 15.25
CA SER A 92 -32.34 -29.17 13.91
C SER A 92 -33.56 -28.95 12.99
N THR A 93 -33.35 -28.33 11.83
CA THR A 93 -34.31 -28.39 10.72
C THR A 93 -33.59 -28.90 9.49
N SER A 94 -33.71 -30.21 9.29
CA SER A 94 -33.29 -30.93 8.10
C SER A 94 -34.30 -30.66 6.98
N GLY A 95 -33.96 -29.79 6.03
CA GLY A 95 -34.70 -29.58 4.79
C GLY A 95 -34.04 -30.32 3.64
N SER A 96 -34.36 -31.60 3.49
CA SER A 96 -34.04 -32.41 2.30
C SER A 96 -35.29 -32.48 1.42
N THR A 97 -35.28 -31.84 0.26
CA THR A 97 -36.02 -32.35 -0.91
C THR A 97 -35.34 -31.89 -2.19
N SER A 98 -34.58 -32.80 -2.77
CA SER A 98 -34.18 -32.80 -4.17
C SER A 98 -35.41 -32.98 -5.07
N LYS A 99 -35.59 -32.12 -6.07
CA LYS A 99 -36.22 -32.48 -7.34
C LYS A 99 -35.43 -31.86 -8.47
N ASN A 100 -34.57 -32.69 -9.05
CA ASN A 100 -34.10 -32.54 -10.41
C ASN A 100 -35.30 -32.79 -11.32
N ASP A 101 -35.56 -31.89 -12.26
CA ASP A 101 -36.21 -32.29 -13.49
C ASP A 101 -35.46 -31.67 -14.67
N ALA A 102 -35.11 -32.56 -15.58
CA ALA A 102 -34.38 -32.29 -16.79
C ALA A 102 -35.40 -32.17 -17.91
N THR A 103 -35.32 -31.15 -18.76
CA THR A 103 -35.86 -31.28 -20.11
C THR A 103 -34.99 -30.52 -21.09
N SER A 104 -34.26 -31.31 -21.85
CA SER A 104 -33.59 -31.00 -23.10
C SER A 104 -34.59 -30.55 -24.15
N THR A 105 -34.29 -29.50 -24.93
CA THR A 105 -34.78 -29.43 -26.31
C THR A 105 -33.71 -28.82 -27.20
N LYS A 106 -33.27 -29.66 -28.14
CA LYS A 106 -32.38 -29.40 -29.27
C LYS A 106 -33.16 -28.74 -30.43
N SER A 107 -32.39 -28.30 -31.42
CA SER A 107 -32.70 -28.10 -32.84
C SER A 107 -32.87 -26.62 -33.23
N ASP A 108 -31.92 -25.99 -33.93
CA ASP A 108 -31.42 -26.18 -35.31
C ASP A 108 -32.14 -25.28 -36.33
N VAL A 109 -31.44 -25.00 -37.44
CA VAL A 109 -31.87 -24.31 -38.70
C VAL A 109 -31.56 -22.81 -38.71
N THR A 110 -30.39 -22.34 -39.18
CA THR A 110 -29.82 -22.20 -40.56
C THR A 110 -30.33 -21.00 -41.38
N SER A 111 -29.34 -20.38 -42.06
CA SER A 111 -29.45 -19.48 -43.24
C SER A 111 -29.76 -18.01 -42.91
N ASP A 112 -29.19 -16.97 -43.51
CA ASP A 112 -28.65 -16.84 -44.87
C ASP A 112 -27.85 -15.50 -45.01
N ARG A 113 -26.97 -15.43 -46.02
CA ARG A 113 -26.44 -14.26 -46.78
C ARG A 113 -26.01 -12.97 -46.03
N GLY A 114 -24.81 -12.41 -46.22
CA GLY A 114 -24.00 -12.28 -47.43
C GLY A 114 -23.81 -10.80 -47.75
N SER A 115 -22.57 -10.28 -47.69
CA SER A 115 -22.17 -9.08 -48.44
C SER A 115 -20.64 -8.90 -48.49
N SER A 116 -20.19 -8.73 -49.72
CA SER A 116 -18.87 -8.54 -50.31
C SER A 116 -17.84 -7.71 -49.54
N PRO A 117 -16.54 -8.08 -49.63
CA PRO A 117 -15.43 -7.16 -49.45
C PRO A 117 -15.12 -6.46 -50.78
N GLY A 118 -15.23 -5.13 -50.81
CA GLY A 118 -14.78 -4.31 -51.93
C GLY A 118 -13.25 -4.18 -51.97
N PRO A 119 -12.60 -4.26 -53.14
CA PRO A 119 -11.24 -3.77 -53.33
C PRO A 119 -11.28 -2.27 -53.64
N LEU A 120 -10.25 -1.52 -53.23
CA LEU A 120 -9.75 -0.23 -53.78
C LEU A 120 -9.32 0.74 -52.66
N ALA A 121 -8.01 0.81 -52.41
CA ALA A 121 -7.23 2.03 -52.14
C ALA A 121 -5.80 1.58 -51.76
N SER A 122 -4.89 1.51 -52.72
CA SER A 122 -3.94 2.61 -53.00
C SER A 122 -2.88 2.81 -51.92
N LYS A 123 -1.80 2.03 -52.04
CA LYS A 123 -0.44 2.54 -52.31
C LYS A 123 -0.15 3.94 -51.72
N MET A 124 0.39 3.97 -50.50
CA MET A 124 1.32 5.01 -50.08
C MET A 124 2.50 4.38 -49.34
N THR A 125 3.60 4.28 -50.07
CA THR A 125 4.97 4.16 -49.58
C THR A 125 5.24 5.24 -48.54
N ARG A 126 5.56 4.85 -47.31
CA ARG A 126 6.17 5.74 -46.31
C ARG A 126 7.31 4.97 -45.66
N GLY A 127 8.50 5.55 -45.81
CA GLY A 127 9.79 4.88 -45.64
C GLY A 127 10.01 4.22 -44.29
N ASP A 128 10.82 3.17 -44.35
CA ASP A 128 11.54 2.57 -43.25
C ASP A 128 12.49 3.59 -42.58
N PRO A 129 12.32 3.86 -41.28
CA PRO A 129 13.43 4.03 -40.38
C PRO A 129 13.66 2.69 -39.68
N GLU A 130 14.78 2.07 -40.04
CA GLU A 130 15.64 1.29 -39.14
C GLU A 130 14.94 0.38 -38.12
N SER A 131 14.81 -0.88 -38.54
CA SER A 131 14.94 -2.06 -37.68
C SER A 131 16.08 -1.89 -36.68
N GLY A 132 15.74 -1.50 -35.45
CA GLY A 132 16.74 -1.32 -34.40
C GLY A 132 16.21 -1.39 -32.97
N THR A 133 15.02 -1.93 -32.67
CA THR A 133 14.61 -2.14 -31.26
C THR A 133 13.51 -3.19 -31.04
N SER A 134 13.59 -4.36 -31.67
CA SER A 134 12.63 -5.46 -31.38
C SER A 134 13.26 -6.81 -31.07
N ALA A 135 14.60 -6.89 -31.06
CA ALA A 135 15.32 -8.12 -30.71
C ALA A 135 15.51 -8.34 -29.20
N ALA A 136 15.31 -7.32 -28.36
CA ALA A 136 15.44 -7.44 -26.89
C ALA A 136 14.12 -7.82 -26.17
N ALA A 137 12.98 -7.85 -26.86
CA ALA A 137 11.67 -8.09 -26.25
C ALA A 137 11.21 -9.57 -26.26
N ASN A 138 11.91 -10.43 -27.00
CA ASN A 138 11.52 -11.83 -27.19
C ASN A 138 12.50 -12.87 -26.61
N ALA A 139 13.69 -12.47 -26.16
CA ALA A 139 14.69 -13.41 -25.64
C ALA A 139 14.42 -13.86 -24.18
N ASP A 140 13.72 -13.06 -23.36
CA ASP A 140 13.72 -13.27 -21.90
C ASP A 140 12.39 -13.75 -21.31
N LYS A 141 11.38 -14.12 -22.12
CA LYS A 141 10.10 -14.60 -21.55
C LYS A 141 10.22 -15.94 -20.81
N SER A 142 11.22 -16.75 -21.12
CA SER A 142 11.49 -18.02 -20.43
C SER A 142 12.11 -17.84 -19.05
N GLU A 143 12.58 -16.65 -18.70
CA GLU A 143 13.16 -16.33 -17.38
C GLU A 143 12.17 -15.58 -16.47
N LEU A 144 10.99 -15.19 -17.00
CA LEU A 144 10.00 -14.46 -16.22
C LEU A 144 9.13 -15.40 -15.38
N GLU A 145 9.17 -15.21 -14.07
CA GLU A 145 8.28 -15.87 -13.13
C GLU A 145 6.84 -15.37 -13.35
N TYR A 146 5.91 -16.31 -13.58
CA TYR A 146 4.53 -16.04 -14.03
C TYR A 146 4.42 -15.21 -15.31
N GLY A 147 5.43 -15.26 -16.20
CA GLY A 147 5.43 -14.53 -17.47
C GLY A 147 5.46 -13.00 -17.34
N LEU A 148 5.66 -12.46 -16.13
CA LEU A 148 5.65 -11.03 -15.85
C LEU A 148 6.80 -10.58 -14.96
N LEU A 149 7.18 -11.38 -13.97
CA LEU A 149 8.12 -10.95 -12.94
C LEU A 149 9.56 -11.30 -13.31
N ARG A 150 10.45 -10.33 -13.21
CA ARG A 150 11.88 -10.55 -13.35
C ARG A 150 12.50 -10.82 -11.99
N GLU A 151 13.22 -11.92 -11.84
CA GLU A 151 14.05 -12.14 -10.65
C GLU A 151 15.25 -11.19 -10.68
N ILE A 152 15.46 -10.44 -9.59
CA ILE A 152 16.58 -9.49 -9.47
C ILE A 152 17.63 -9.95 -8.46
N SER A 153 17.29 -10.94 -7.64
CA SER A 153 18.10 -11.55 -6.57
C SER A 153 17.32 -12.77 -6.06
N PRO A 154 17.96 -13.75 -5.40
CA PRO A 154 17.26 -14.92 -4.87
C PRO A 154 16.02 -14.54 -4.06
N ASP A 155 14.88 -15.13 -4.45
CA ASP A 155 13.55 -14.89 -3.87
C ASP A 155 13.11 -13.41 -3.91
N ARG A 156 13.61 -12.62 -4.86
CA ARG A 156 13.24 -11.21 -5.03
C ARG A 156 12.88 -10.93 -6.48
N PHE A 157 11.64 -10.52 -6.67
CA PHE A 157 11.07 -10.35 -7.99
C PHE A 157 10.59 -8.92 -8.18
N LEU A 158 10.79 -8.39 -9.39
CA LEU A 158 10.39 -7.04 -9.79
C LEU A 158 9.39 -7.14 -10.93
N SER A 159 8.26 -6.44 -10.80
CA SER A 159 7.30 -6.31 -11.91
C SER A 159 7.71 -5.20 -12.89
N PRO A 160 7.12 -5.17 -14.10
CA PRO A 160 7.36 -4.10 -15.08
C PRO A 160 7.03 -2.70 -14.56
N ALA A 161 5.97 -2.53 -13.76
CA ALA A 161 5.66 -1.24 -13.13
C ALA A 161 6.56 -0.90 -11.93
N GLY A 162 7.53 -1.77 -11.59
CA GLY A 162 8.50 -1.53 -10.53
C GLY A 162 8.06 -1.98 -9.13
N VAL A 163 7.05 -2.85 -9.03
CA VAL A 163 6.61 -3.43 -7.75
C VAL A 163 7.57 -4.53 -7.32
N LEU A 164 8.07 -4.44 -6.10
CA LEU A 164 9.02 -5.40 -5.55
C LEU A 164 8.32 -6.44 -4.66
N TYR A 165 8.52 -7.72 -4.98
CA TYR A 165 8.05 -8.88 -4.24
C TYR A 165 9.25 -9.52 -3.53
N THR A 166 9.15 -9.71 -2.22
CA THR A 166 10.27 -10.17 -1.39
C THR A 166 9.81 -11.19 -0.35
N PRO A 167 10.73 -11.82 0.38
CA PRO A 167 10.39 -12.57 1.59
C PRO A 167 9.84 -11.68 2.71
N GLY A 168 9.20 -12.31 3.71
CA GLY A 168 8.80 -11.66 4.97
C GLY A 168 7.30 -11.59 5.24
N SER A 169 6.48 -12.44 4.62
CA SER A 169 5.08 -12.67 5.05
C SER A 169 5.00 -13.84 6.04
N ALA A 170 3.82 -14.11 6.59
CA ALA A 170 3.60 -15.28 7.44
C ALA A 170 3.81 -16.60 6.68
N GLU A 171 3.64 -16.56 5.37
CA GLU A 171 3.85 -17.65 4.42
C GLU A 171 5.30 -17.73 3.90
N GLY A 172 6.23 -16.98 4.49
CA GLY A 172 7.62 -16.89 4.04
C GLY A 172 7.81 -15.88 2.90
N HIS A 173 6.96 -15.91 1.87
CA HIS A 173 7.08 -15.03 0.69
C HIS A 173 5.79 -14.28 0.33
N ARG A 174 5.93 -13.02 -0.13
CA ARG A 174 4.79 -12.17 -0.52
C ARG A 174 3.99 -12.74 -1.69
N LEU A 175 4.65 -13.44 -2.61
CA LEU A 175 3.95 -14.16 -3.69
C LEU A 175 3.11 -15.32 -3.15
N GLU A 176 3.55 -16.02 -2.10
CA GLU A 176 2.75 -17.09 -1.50
C GLU A 176 1.51 -16.51 -0.80
N HIS A 177 1.67 -15.39 -0.10
CA HIS A 177 0.53 -14.65 0.44
C HIS A 177 -0.45 -14.22 -0.66
N LEU A 178 0.06 -13.68 -1.77
CA LEU A 178 -0.76 -13.29 -2.91
C LEU A 178 -1.47 -14.48 -3.55
N ARG A 179 -0.83 -15.65 -3.61
CA ARG A 179 -1.44 -16.90 -4.12
C ARG A 179 -2.68 -17.28 -3.33
N ARG A 180 -2.72 -17.00 -2.02
CA ARG A 180 -3.93 -17.21 -1.22
C ARG A 180 -5.09 -16.32 -1.67
N HIS A 181 -4.82 -15.20 -2.31
CA HIS A 181 -5.81 -14.29 -2.89
C HIS A 181 -6.18 -14.62 -4.34
N THR A 182 -5.72 -15.74 -4.92
CA THR A 182 -6.18 -16.21 -6.23
C THR A 182 -7.19 -17.35 -6.15
N LYS A 183 -7.40 -17.89 -4.94
CA LYS A 183 -8.34 -18.98 -4.68
C LYS A 183 -9.24 -18.64 -3.52
N ASP A 184 -10.54 -18.87 -3.69
CA ASP A 184 -11.47 -18.66 -2.58
C ASP A 184 -11.23 -19.65 -1.44
N GLN A 185 -11.53 -19.20 -0.22
CA GLN A 185 -11.48 -19.98 1.00
C GLN A 185 -12.86 -19.92 1.66
N PRO A 186 -13.87 -20.67 1.16
CA PRO A 186 -15.27 -20.52 1.58
C PRO A 186 -15.49 -20.74 3.09
N ASN A 187 -14.63 -21.54 3.72
CA ASN A 187 -14.69 -21.84 5.15
C ASN A 187 -14.05 -20.76 6.03
N ARG A 188 -13.28 -19.84 5.46
CA ARG A 188 -12.62 -18.72 6.17
C ARG A 188 -13.67 -17.76 6.70
N SER A 189 -13.54 -17.37 7.96
CA SER A 189 -14.41 -16.35 8.57
C SER A 189 -14.21 -14.99 7.89
N GLY A 190 -15.29 -14.24 7.73
CA GLY A 190 -15.26 -12.90 7.16
C GLY A 190 -15.20 -12.87 5.63
N LYS A 191 -14.88 -11.68 5.12
CA LYS A 191 -14.68 -11.38 3.70
C LYS A 191 -13.25 -11.72 3.28
N HIS A 192 -13.11 -12.24 2.06
CA HIS A 192 -11.81 -12.55 1.48
C HIS A 192 -11.78 -12.16 0.01
N GLY A 193 -10.99 -11.16 -0.38
CA GLY A 193 -10.87 -10.77 -1.78
C GLY A 193 -10.14 -11.85 -2.58
N VAL A 194 -10.71 -12.24 -3.72
CA VAL A 194 -10.16 -13.26 -4.64
C VAL A 194 -10.01 -12.64 -6.03
N PHE A 195 -8.80 -12.61 -6.56
CA PHE A 195 -8.49 -12.12 -7.91
C PHE A 195 -9.02 -13.07 -8.98
N ASP A 196 -9.40 -12.50 -10.12
CA ASP A 196 -9.62 -13.27 -11.34
C ASP A 196 -8.28 -13.58 -12.05
N GLY A 197 -8.22 -14.70 -12.79
CA GLY A 197 -7.09 -15.01 -13.69
C GLY A 197 -5.86 -15.63 -13.02
N ASP A 198 -6.04 -16.34 -11.90
CA ASP A 198 -4.96 -17.00 -11.17
C ASP A 198 -3.81 -16.04 -10.80
N MET A 199 -2.58 -16.55 -10.69
CA MET A 199 -1.42 -15.73 -10.29
C MET A 199 -1.07 -14.69 -11.35
N GLU A 200 -1.05 -15.07 -12.63
CA GLU A 200 -0.71 -14.19 -13.74
C GLU A 200 -1.67 -13.00 -13.81
N GLY A 201 -2.98 -13.25 -13.71
CA GLY A 201 -4.02 -12.24 -13.70
C GLY A 201 -3.98 -11.34 -12.47
N ALA A 202 -3.70 -11.90 -11.29
CA ALA A 202 -3.50 -11.12 -10.07
C ALA A 202 -2.30 -10.18 -10.18
N LEU A 203 -1.16 -10.68 -10.67
CA LEU A 203 0.06 -9.89 -10.86
C LEU A 203 -0.15 -8.77 -11.88
N ALA A 204 -0.73 -9.08 -13.05
CA ALA A 204 -1.05 -8.09 -14.06
C ALA A 204 -2.04 -7.02 -13.57
N THR A 205 -2.96 -7.41 -12.68
CA THR A 205 -3.89 -6.47 -12.04
C THR A 205 -3.19 -5.56 -11.04
N ILE A 206 -2.28 -6.10 -10.22
CA ILE A 206 -1.49 -5.34 -9.26
C ILE A 206 -0.58 -4.34 -9.97
N ASP A 207 0.08 -4.76 -11.05
CA ASP A 207 0.96 -3.91 -11.84
C ASP A 207 0.21 -2.67 -12.35
N LYS A 208 -0.94 -2.88 -12.99
CA LYS A 208 -1.84 -1.80 -13.45
C LYS A 208 -2.40 -0.95 -12.31
N ALA A 209 -2.71 -1.56 -11.17
CA ALA A 209 -3.19 -0.83 -10.00
C ALA A 209 -2.08 0.06 -9.43
N TYR A 210 -0.84 -0.40 -9.42
CA TYR A 210 0.32 0.36 -8.98
C TYR A 210 0.58 1.56 -9.90
N GLU A 211 0.56 1.37 -11.22
CA GLU A 211 0.69 2.47 -12.20
C GLU A 211 -0.37 3.56 -11.95
N LYS A 212 -1.63 3.15 -11.81
CA LYS A 212 -2.74 4.07 -11.50
C LYS A 212 -2.55 4.78 -10.16
N ALA A 213 -2.08 4.06 -9.15
CA ALA A 213 -1.80 4.63 -7.83
C ALA A 213 -0.69 5.70 -7.91
N GLN A 214 0.41 5.43 -8.63
CA GLN A 214 1.49 6.40 -8.85
C GLN A 214 1.00 7.62 -9.64
N ALA A 215 0.11 7.43 -10.60
CA ALA A 215 -0.53 8.50 -11.37
C ALA A 215 -1.67 9.24 -10.62
N ASN A 216 -1.99 8.84 -9.39
CA ASN A 216 -3.15 9.32 -8.62
C ASN A 216 -4.50 9.19 -9.37
N GLN A 217 -4.63 8.20 -10.25
CA GLN A 217 -5.81 8.00 -11.08
C GLN A 217 -6.82 7.09 -10.38
N ARG A 218 -8.00 7.62 -10.03
CA ARG A 218 -9.10 6.87 -9.39
C ARG A 218 -8.63 6.08 -8.15
N THR A 219 -7.75 6.69 -7.37
CA THR A 219 -7.20 6.08 -6.16
C THR A 219 -7.49 6.94 -4.94
N THR A 220 -7.68 6.29 -3.80
CA THR A 220 -7.44 6.93 -2.50
C THR A 220 -6.09 6.49 -1.96
N LYS A 221 -5.49 7.32 -1.10
CA LYS A 221 -4.19 7.06 -0.46
C LYS A 221 -4.30 7.33 1.03
N GLU A 222 -3.89 6.36 1.83
CA GLU A 222 -3.77 6.45 3.28
C GLU A 222 -2.34 6.07 3.68
N VAL A 223 -1.83 6.66 4.75
CA VAL A 223 -0.49 6.38 5.27
C VAL A 223 -0.62 5.87 6.69
N ASP A 224 -0.05 4.69 6.95
CA ASP A 224 -0.03 4.02 8.25
C ASP A 224 1.43 3.71 8.63
N GLY A 225 2.04 4.61 9.39
CA GLY A 225 3.46 4.54 9.73
C GLY A 225 4.35 4.57 8.49
N LYS A 226 5.03 3.45 8.21
CA LYS A 226 5.89 3.29 7.01
C LYS A 226 5.14 2.74 5.80
N ARG A 227 3.86 2.37 5.97
CA ARG A 227 3.05 1.76 4.93
C ARG A 227 2.21 2.81 4.23
N THR A 228 2.09 2.66 2.93
CA THR A 228 1.14 3.39 2.11
C THR A 228 0.06 2.42 1.63
N ILE A 229 -1.18 2.76 1.90
CA ILE A 229 -2.35 1.98 1.52
C ILE A 229 -3.04 2.73 0.38
N TYR A 230 -3.09 2.11 -0.79
CA TYR A 230 -3.88 2.61 -1.91
C TYR A 230 -5.16 1.79 -2.04
N THR A 231 -6.28 2.46 -2.30
CA THR A 231 -7.49 1.79 -2.82
C THR A 231 -7.74 2.30 -4.22
N VAL A 232 -7.47 1.45 -5.21
CA VAL A 232 -7.47 1.80 -6.62
C VAL A 232 -8.73 1.26 -7.29
N ASP A 233 -9.51 2.11 -7.94
CA ASP A 233 -10.62 1.68 -8.77
C ASP A 233 -10.15 1.32 -10.18
N MET A 234 -10.29 0.04 -10.50
CA MET A 234 -9.79 -0.53 -11.74
C MET A 234 -10.75 -0.27 -12.92
N GLY A 235 -11.98 0.18 -12.66
CA GLY A 235 -12.99 0.48 -13.67
C GLY A 235 -13.65 -0.75 -14.29
N LYS A 236 -13.05 -1.93 -14.12
CA LYS A 236 -13.54 -3.24 -14.59
C LYS A 236 -13.53 -4.25 -13.45
N ARG A 237 -14.14 -5.42 -13.67
CA ARG A 237 -14.05 -6.54 -12.74
C ARG A 237 -12.59 -7.00 -12.62
N VAL A 238 -12.16 -7.28 -11.40
CA VAL A 238 -10.82 -7.78 -11.07
C VAL A 238 -10.83 -9.01 -10.18
N GLY A 239 -12.01 -9.45 -9.76
CA GLY A 239 -12.17 -10.50 -8.78
C GLY A 239 -13.58 -10.55 -8.21
N PHE A 240 -13.68 -11.12 -7.02
CA PHE A 240 -14.89 -11.16 -6.20
C PHE A 240 -14.55 -11.19 -4.72
N VAL A 241 -15.55 -10.94 -3.88
CA VAL A 241 -15.44 -11.12 -2.43
C VAL A 241 -15.91 -12.53 -2.08
N GLY A 242 -14.97 -13.38 -1.70
CA GLY A 242 -15.21 -14.73 -1.18
C GLY A 242 -15.15 -14.80 0.35
N GLY A 243 -14.77 -15.96 0.87
CA GLY A 243 -14.91 -16.31 2.28
C GLY A 243 -16.35 -16.64 2.66
N ARG A 244 -16.60 -16.94 3.94
CA ARG A 244 -17.95 -17.31 4.41
C ARG A 244 -18.98 -16.21 4.15
N ASP A 245 -18.59 -14.96 4.32
CA ASP A 245 -19.47 -13.82 4.09
C ASP A 245 -19.69 -13.55 2.59
N GLY A 246 -18.64 -13.75 1.78
CA GLY A 246 -18.72 -13.69 0.33
C GLY A 246 -19.68 -14.74 -0.22
N GLN A 247 -19.53 -15.99 0.22
CA GLN A 247 -20.39 -17.11 -0.16
C GLN A 247 -21.86 -16.84 0.19
N ARG A 248 -22.14 -16.33 1.40
CA ARG A 248 -23.49 -15.91 1.81
C ARG A 248 -24.07 -14.83 0.91
N SER A 249 -23.22 -13.95 0.41
CA SER A 249 -23.57 -12.83 -0.47
C SER A 249 -23.52 -13.20 -1.96
N ARG A 250 -23.39 -14.49 -2.31
CA ARG A 250 -23.22 -15.00 -3.68
C ARG A 250 -22.00 -14.42 -4.41
N ASN A 251 -20.89 -14.27 -3.70
CA ASN A 251 -19.58 -13.87 -4.21
C ASN A 251 -19.63 -12.58 -5.07
N PRO A 252 -19.97 -11.42 -4.47
CA PRO A 252 -20.16 -10.19 -5.21
C PRO A 252 -18.87 -9.78 -5.93
N MET A 253 -19.01 -9.23 -7.14
CA MET A 253 -17.87 -8.83 -7.96
C MET A 253 -17.05 -7.72 -7.29
N ALA A 254 -15.74 -7.81 -7.39
CA ALA A 254 -14.80 -6.80 -6.94
C ALA A 254 -14.31 -5.97 -8.13
N ARG A 255 -14.22 -4.65 -7.94
CA ARG A 255 -13.77 -3.69 -8.97
C ARG A 255 -12.61 -2.82 -8.50
N ARG A 256 -12.31 -2.86 -7.20
CA ARG A 256 -11.22 -2.12 -6.60
C ARG A 256 -10.16 -3.07 -6.10
N VAL A 257 -8.93 -2.57 -6.01
CA VAL A 257 -7.80 -3.28 -5.43
C VAL A 257 -7.27 -2.46 -4.28
N ARG A 258 -7.12 -3.10 -3.12
CA ARG A 258 -6.36 -2.52 -2.02
C ARG A 258 -4.91 -2.98 -2.14
N LEU A 259 -3.99 -2.03 -2.26
CA LEU A 259 -2.55 -2.26 -2.28
C LEU A 259 -1.95 -1.74 -0.97
N VAL A 260 -1.17 -2.55 -0.27
CA VAL A 260 -0.41 -2.12 0.90
C VAL A 260 1.07 -2.23 0.57
N LEU A 261 1.77 -1.11 0.63
CA LEU A 261 3.14 -0.95 0.16
C LEU A 261 4.05 -0.36 1.24
N GLU A 262 5.32 -0.73 1.22
CA GLU A 262 6.42 -0.02 1.91
C GLU A 262 7.38 0.49 0.83
N GLY A 263 7.27 1.77 0.45
CA GLY A 263 7.91 2.26 -0.78
C GLY A 263 7.29 1.61 -2.03
N ASN A 264 8.09 0.87 -2.80
CA ASN A 264 7.62 0.03 -3.92
C ASN A 264 7.50 -1.47 -3.55
N ARG A 265 7.82 -1.84 -2.30
CA ARG A 265 7.72 -3.23 -1.82
C ARG A 265 6.28 -3.58 -1.51
N LEU A 266 5.78 -4.66 -2.11
CA LEU A 266 4.45 -5.18 -1.82
C LEU A 266 4.40 -5.88 -0.46
N ILE A 267 3.44 -5.48 0.37
CA ILE A 267 3.14 -6.14 1.64
C ILE A 267 1.96 -7.11 1.50
N THR A 268 0.88 -6.64 0.88
CA THR A 268 -0.28 -7.44 0.49
C THR A 268 -1.11 -6.69 -0.56
N ALA A 269 -1.88 -7.42 -1.35
CA ALA A 269 -2.87 -6.89 -2.27
C ALA A 269 -4.08 -7.81 -2.33
N PHE A 270 -5.28 -7.23 -2.38
CA PHE A 270 -6.51 -8.00 -2.54
C PHE A 270 -7.65 -7.17 -3.16
N PRO A 271 -8.60 -7.82 -3.85
CA PRO A 271 -9.80 -7.15 -4.36
C PRO A 271 -10.78 -6.73 -3.26
N LEU A 272 -11.52 -5.65 -3.52
CA LEU A 272 -12.59 -5.10 -2.69
C LEU A 272 -13.93 -4.97 -3.43
#